data_AF-X1QFQ5-F1
#
_entry.id   AF-X1QFQ5-F1
#
_cell.length_a   1.000
_cell.length_b   1.000
_cell.length_c   1.000
_cell.angle_alpha   90.00
_cell.angle_beta   90.00
_cell.angle_gamma   90.00
#
_symmetry.space_group_name_H-M   'P 1'
#
loop_
_entity.id
_entity.type
_entity.pdbx_description
1 polymer ?
#
loop_
_entity_poly.entity_id
_entity_poly.type
_entity_poly.pdbx_seq_one_letter_code
_entity_poly.pdbx_strand_id
1 'polypeptide(L)'
;DLDDWFYFFARCYEMAELTPEDRVQIAVGYGIWTAGMGFQLGCEKYGAMAIPVGPGNIDMQCQFLVDLQSTVMCCTASMALLMAEKIQKRNLRDKIAL
;
A
#
# COMPACT_ATOMS: atom_id res chain seq x y z
N ASP A 1 15.69 -17.26 -7.23
CA ASP A 1 14.35 -17.09 -7.84
C ASP A 1 13.44 -16.23 -6.97
N LEU A 2 12.86 -16.74 -5.88
CA LEU A 2 12.02 -15.91 -4.99
C LEU A 2 12.78 -14.71 -4.40
N ASP A 3 14.04 -14.90 -3.99
CA ASP A 3 14.86 -13.79 -3.49
C ASP A 3 15.11 -12.70 -4.55
N ASP A 4 15.28 -13.11 -5.81
CA ASP A 4 15.44 -12.21 -6.94
C ASP A 4 14.14 -11.45 -7.22
N TRP A 5 13.00 -12.16 -7.16
CA TRP A 5 11.67 -11.57 -7.26
C TRP A 5 11.46 -10.46 -6.22
N PHE A 6 11.73 -10.73 -4.94
CA PHE A 6 11.59 -9.72 -3.89
C PHE A 6 12.60 -8.59 -4.01
N TYR A 7 13.81 -8.88 -4.51
CA TYR A 7 14.80 -7.84 -4.79
C TYR A 7 14.31 -6.89 -5.89
N PHE A 8 13.68 -7.38 -6.95
CA PHE A 8 13.10 -6.53 -7.98
C PHE A 8 11.92 -5.70 -7.47
N PHE A 9 11.05 -6.25 -6.61
CA PHE A 9 10.01 -5.45 -5.96
C PHE A 9 10.59 -4.37 -5.05
N ALA A 10 11.62 -4.68 -4.25
CA ALA A 10 12.30 -3.69 -3.41
C ALA A 10 12.86 -2.53 -4.24
N ARG A 11 13.43 -2.82 -5.43
CA ARG A 11 13.87 -1.78 -6.37
C ARG A 11 12.74 -0.93 -6.93
N CYS A 12 11.53 -1.46 -7.09
CA CYS A 12 10.37 -0.66 -7.50
C CYS A 12 10.02 0.39 -6.43
N TYR A 13 10.15 0.06 -5.15
CA TYR A 13 9.95 1.02 -4.05
C TYR A 13 11.03 2.10 -4.05
N GLU A 14 12.29 1.73 -4.24
CA GLU A 14 13.40 2.69 -4.41
C GLU A 14 13.17 3.64 -5.60
N MET A 15 12.74 3.10 -6.75
CA MET A 15 12.43 3.90 -7.95
C MET A 15 11.20 4.81 -7.77
N ALA A 16 10.29 4.47 -6.85
CA ALA A 16 9.16 5.29 -6.48
C ALA A 16 9.51 6.32 -5.37
N GLU A 17 10.80 6.47 -5.06
CA GLU A 17 11.34 7.44 -4.09
C GLU A 17 10.84 7.22 -2.67
N LEU A 18 10.51 5.97 -2.32
CA LEU A 18 10.24 5.61 -0.93
C LEU A 18 11.52 5.70 -0.08
N THR A 19 11.31 5.65 1.23
CA THR A 19 12.30 5.55 2.30
C THR A 19 11.90 4.45 3.28
N PRO A 20 12.82 3.93 4.10
CA PRO A 20 12.48 2.97 5.16
C PRO A 20 11.51 3.51 6.21
N GLU A 21 11.29 4.83 6.29
CA GLU A 21 10.33 5.46 7.20
C GLU A 21 8.89 5.42 6.66
N ASP A 22 8.70 5.02 5.40
CA ASP A 22 7.39 4.93 4.77
C ASP A 22 6.52 3.80 5.33
N ARG A 23 5.23 4.09 5.37
CA ARG A 23 4.17 3.17 5.79
C ARG A 23 3.32 2.85 4.56
N VAL A 24 3.50 1.65 4.04
CA VAL A 24 2.99 1.22 2.74
C VAL A 24 1.71 0.42 2.92
N GLN A 25 0.56 1.02 2.58
CA GLN A 25 -0.73 0.35 2.61
C GLN A 25 -0.95 -0.50 1.36
N ILE A 26 -0.94 -1.81 1.54
CA ILE A 26 -1.04 -2.77 0.45
C ILE A 26 -2.49 -3.23 0.31
N ALA A 27 -3.18 -2.63 -0.67
CA ALA A 27 -4.59 -2.85 -0.96
C ALA A 27 -4.82 -3.73 -2.20
N VAL A 28 -3.91 -4.67 -2.44
CA VAL A 28 -4.02 -5.71 -3.48
C VAL A 28 -4.46 -7.05 -2.88
N GLY A 29 -4.97 -7.97 -3.71
CA GLY A 29 -5.38 -9.30 -3.30
C GLY A 29 -4.24 -10.16 -2.77
N TYR A 30 -4.47 -10.78 -1.61
CA TYR A 30 -3.63 -11.84 -1.06
C TYR A 30 -4.25 -13.20 -1.39
N GLY A 31 -3.44 -14.14 -1.88
CA GLY A 31 -3.87 -15.47 -2.27
C GLY A 31 -3.05 -16.00 -3.44
N ILE A 32 -3.71 -16.67 -4.38
CA ILE A 32 -3.07 -17.18 -5.61
C ILE A 32 -2.57 -16.02 -6.49
N TRP A 33 -3.18 -14.84 -6.38
CA TRP A 33 -2.68 -13.66 -7.06
C TRP A 33 -1.37 -13.20 -6.42
N THR A 34 -0.31 -13.14 -7.23
CA THR A 34 1.07 -12.90 -6.77
C THR A 34 1.31 -11.50 -6.21
N ALA A 35 0.43 -10.54 -6.49
CA ALA A 35 0.62 -9.15 -6.09
C ALA A 35 0.70 -8.98 -4.57
N GLY A 36 -0.20 -9.58 -3.79
CA GLY A 36 -0.20 -9.43 -2.33
C GLY A 36 1.13 -9.82 -1.70
N MET A 37 1.58 -11.05 -2.00
CA MET A 37 2.87 -11.56 -1.52
C MET A 37 4.07 -10.78 -2.08
N GLY A 38 4.03 -10.42 -3.37
CA GLY A 38 5.12 -9.67 -4.02
C GLY A 38 5.33 -8.26 -3.44
N PHE A 39 4.26 -7.47 -3.33
CA PHE A 39 4.33 -6.13 -2.75
C PHE A 39 4.71 -6.20 -1.26
N GLN A 40 4.13 -7.12 -0.49
CA GLN A 40 4.45 -7.22 0.94
C GLN A 40 5.91 -7.60 1.18
N LEU A 41 6.37 -8.70 0.60
CA LEU A 41 7.74 -9.18 0.84
C LEU A 41 8.78 -8.25 0.21
N GLY A 42 8.44 -7.58 -0.91
CA GLY A 42 9.26 -6.52 -1.48
C GLY A 42 9.40 -5.31 -0.57
N CYS A 43 8.30 -4.86 0.06
CA CYS A 43 8.29 -3.76 1.01
C CYS A 43 9.11 -4.09 2.26
N GLU A 44 8.91 -5.28 2.82
CA GLU A 44 9.66 -5.76 3.99
C GLU A 44 11.16 -5.92 3.67
N LYS A 45 11.50 -6.41 2.47
CA LYS A 45 12.90 -6.49 2.01
C LYS A 45 13.52 -5.12 1.77
N TYR A 46 12.74 -4.15 1.29
CA TYR A 46 13.16 -2.75 1.16
C TYR A 46 13.40 -2.08 2.53
N GLY A 47 12.71 -2.55 3.58
CA GLY A 47 12.85 -2.08 4.96
C GLY A 47 11.79 -1.07 5.39
N ALA A 48 10.74 -0.87 4.58
CA ALA A 48 9.59 -0.03 4.93
C ALA A 48 8.49 -0.84 5.65
N MET A 49 7.59 -0.16 6.36
CA MET A 49 6.52 -0.81 7.10
C MET A 49 5.37 -1.19 6.15
N ALA A 50 5.17 -2.49 5.95
CA ALA A 50 4.01 -3.00 5.21
C ALA A 50 2.74 -3.00 6.08
N ILE A 51 1.64 -2.48 5.54
CA ILE A 51 0.28 -2.56 6.12
C ILE A 51 -0.56 -3.48 5.20
N PRO A 52 -0.66 -4.78 5.50
CA PRO A 52 -1.30 -5.77 4.63
C PRO A 52 -2.83 -5.78 4.82
N VAL A 53 -3.51 -4.80 4.21
CA VAL A 53 -4.98 -4.67 4.33
C VAL A 53 -5.73 -5.65 3.41
N GLY A 54 -5.16 -5.89 2.23
CA GLY A 54 -5.84 -6.67 1.20
C GLY A 54 -6.86 -5.85 0.41
N PRO A 55 -7.64 -6.48 -0.47
CA PRO A 55 -8.55 -5.80 -1.37
C PRO A 55 -9.91 -5.53 -0.70
N GLY A 56 -10.60 -4.50 -1.17
CA GLY A 56 -11.97 -4.20 -0.75
C GLY A 56 -12.06 -3.52 0.61
N ASN A 57 -13.26 -3.59 1.21
CA ASN A 57 -13.68 -2.89 2.43
C ASN A 57 -13.14 -1.45 2.54
N ILE A 58 -13.69 -0.56 1.70
CA ILE A 58 -13.29 0.86 1.62
C ILE A 58 -13.33 1.56 2.99
N ASP A 59 -14.27 1.19 3.84
CA ASP A 59 -14.44 1.81 5.15
C ASP A 59 -13.26 1.47 6.05
N MET A 60 -12.82 0.20 6.02
CA MET A 60 -11.60 -0.23 6.68
C MET A 60 -10.35 0.42 6.08
N GLN A 61 -10.26 0.55 4.75
CA GLN A 61 -9.14 1.23 4.09
C GLN A 61 -9.00 2.67 4.58
N CYS A 62 -10.10 3.42 4.59
CA CYS A 62 -10.13 4.79 5.10
C CYS A 62 -9.79 4.86 6.59
N GLN A 63 -10.27 3.92 7.40
CA GLN A 63 -9.96 3.87 8.82
C GLN A 63 -8.45 3.67 9.05
N PHE A 64 -7.83 2.73 8.32
CA PHE A 64 -6.38 2.51 8.41
C PHE A 64 -5.55 3.67 7.88
N LEU A 65 -6.00 4.37 6.84
CA LEU A 65 -5.32 5.60 6.40
C LEU A 65 -5.24 6.66 7.51
N VAL A 66 -6.29 6.76 8.34
CA VAL A 66 -6.34 7.69 9.47
C VAL A 66 -5.58 7.15 10.68
N ASP A 67 -5.71 5.87 11.01
CA ASP A 67 -5.14 5.35 12.26
C ASP A 67 -3.64 5.02 12.12
N LEU A 68 -3.25 4.46 10.99
CA LEU A 68 -1.88 4.01 10.71
C LEU A 68 -1.07 5.04 9.92
N GLN A 69 -1.72 6.12 9.48
CA GLN A 69 -1.10 7.25 8.79
C GLN A 69 -0.27 6.79 7.59
N SER A 70 -0.79 5.92 6.73
CA SER A 70 -0.02 5.41 5.57
C SER A 70 0.49 6.57 4.70
N THR A 71 1.76 6.50 4.30
CA THR A 71 2.41 7.51 3.43
C THR A 71 2.40 7.09 1.96
N VAL A 72 2.20 5.79 1.70
CA VAL A 72 2.13 5.22 0.36
C VAL A 72 0.99 4.22 0.28
N MET A 73 0.32 4.15 -0.87
CA MET A 73 -0.73 3.16 -1.14
C MET A 73 -0.39 2.34 -2.39
N CYS A 74 -0.23 1.02 -2.20
CA CYS A 74 -0.08 0.07 -3.31
C CYS A 74 -1.45 -0.51 -3.67
N CYS A 75 -2.00 -0.08 -4.80
CA CYS A 75 -3.29 -0.55 -5.30
C CYS A 75 -3.37 -0.44 -6.83
N THR A 76 -4.45 -0.96 -7.42
CA THR A 76 -4.74 -0.69 -8.83
C THR A 76 -5.16 0.76 -9.03
N ALA A 77 -4.92 1.33 -10.21
CA ALA A 77 -5.31 2.71 -10.50
C ALA A 77 -6.82 2.98 -10.30
N SER A 78 -7.68 2.00 -10.64
CA SER A 78 -9.13 2.10 -10.40
C SER A 78 -9.48 2.16 -8.92
N MET A 79 -8.75 1.43 -8.06
CA MET A 79 -8.93 1.49 -6.61
C MET A 79 -8.45 2.83 -6.05
N ALA A 80 -7.33 3.37 -6.55
CA ALA A 80 -6.85 4.69 -6.13
C ALA A 80 -7.89 5.80 -6.41
N LEU A 81 -8.52 5.78 -7.58
CA LEU A 81 -9.59 6.72 -7.93
C LEU A 81 -10.81 6.58 -7.00
N LEU A 82 -11.22 5.34 -6.72
CA LEU A 82 -12.32 5.07 -5.77
C LEU A 82 -11.98 5.57 -4.37
N MET A 83 -10.75 5.36 -3.90
CA MET A 83 -10.30 5.84 -2.59
C MET A 83 -10.29 7.36 -2.51
N ALA A 84 -9.80 8.04 -3.55
CA ALA A 84 -9.81 9.50 -3.61
C ALA A 84 -11.23 10.07 -3.48
N GLU A 85 -12.21 9.52 -4.20
CA GLU A 85 -13.62 9.92 -4.08
C GLU A 85 -14.15 9.73 -2.65
N LYS A 86 -13.78 8.61 -2.01
CA LYS A 86 -14.28 8.24 -0.68
C LYS A 86 -13.65 9.09 0.43
N ILE A 87 -12.36 9.39 0.32
CA ILE A 87 -11.64 10.32 1.20
C ILE A 87 -12.27 11.71 1.11
N GLN A 88 -12.54 12.18 -0.11
CA GLN A 88 -13.19 13.49 -0.32
C GLN A 88 -14.61 13.51 0.24
N LYS A 89 -15.43 12.49 -0.05
CA LYS A 89 -16.81 12.39 0.46
C LYS A 89 -16.88 12.35 1.99
N ARG A 90 -15.86 11.80 2.65
CA ARG A 90 -15.76 11.70 4.12
C ARG A 90 -15.00 12.86 4.76
N ASN A 91 -14.51 13.83 3.99
CA ASN A 91 -13.66 14.93 4.46
C ASN A 91 -12.46 14.44 5.29
N LEU A 92 -11.76 13.43 4.79
CA LEU A 92 -10.61 12.81 5.47
C LEU A 92 -9.26 13.34 4.98
N ARG A 93 -9.21 14.26 4.00
CA ARG A 93 -7.95 14.72 3.38
C ARG A 93 -6.94 15.24 4.40
N ASP A 94 -7.42 15.97 5.40
CA ASP A 94 -6.58 16.59 6.44
C ASP A 94 -6.24 15.64 7.60
N LYS A 95 -6.70 14.38 7.53
CA LYS A 95 -6.53 13.36 8.57
C LYS A 95 -5.63 12.20 8.15
N ILE A 96 -5.13 12.21 6.92
CA ILE A 96 -4.30 11.15 6.34
C ILE A 96 -2.94 11.71 5.92
N ALA A 97 -1.93 10.85 5.83
CA ALA A 97 -0.56 11.22 5.48
C ALA A 97 -0.19 11.01 4.00
N LEU A 98 -1.17 10.68 3.14
CA LEU A 98 -1.03 10.56 1.69
C LEU A 98 -0.95 11.91 0.96
#